data_AF-A0A523FFC1-F1
#
_entry.id   AF-A0A523FFC1-F1
#
_cell.length_a   1.000
_cell.length_b   1.000
_cell.length_c   1.000
_cell.angle_alpha   90.00
_cell.angle_beta   90.00
_cell.angle_gamma   90.00
#
_symmetry.space_group_name_H-M   'P 1'
#
loop_
_entity.id
_entity.type
_entity.pdbx_description
1 polymer ?
#
loop_
_entity_poly.entity_id
_entity_poly.type
_entity_poly.pdbx_seq_one_letter_code
_entity_poly.pdbx_strand_id
1 'polypeptide(L)'
;MASDYCRCDGLKLLFWILGIPLIGAIVAFATSNRAPVTLDLWPFPFAIEPPAYAAVFGATFIGFLAGAVYAWIWAAKKRRRARADGHRTKFLERENEDLRKQLAAAEVHRPGAAGAMEARRLAAGEID
;
A
#
# COMPACT_ATOMS: atom_id res chain seq x y z
N MET A 1 12.93 -11.25 21.92
CA MET A 1 11.97 -10.27 22.48
C MET A 1 12.58 -8.86 22.60
N ALA A 2 13.48 -8.46 21.69
CA ALA A 2 14.23 -7.18 21.78
C ALA A 2 14.52 -6.55 20.39
N SER A 3 13.67 -6.79 19.39
CA SER A 3 13.92 -6.37 18.00
C SER A 3 12.82 -5.49 17.38
N ASP A 4 11.79 -5.10 18.15
CA ASP A 4 10.70 -4.25 17.64
C ASP A 4 10.86 -2.75 17.94
N TYR A 5 11.82 -2.35 18.78
CA TYR A 5 12.02 -0.93 19.14
C TYR A 5 12.72 -0.12 18.02
N CYS A 6 13.70 -0.73 17.32
CA CYS A 6 14.62 0.03 16.45
C CYS A 6 13.98 0.59 15.14
N ARG A 7 12.78 0.15 14.75
CA ARG A 7 12.08 0.70 13.57
C ARG A 7 11.07 1.80 13.91
N CYS A 8 10.68 1.90 15.18
CA CYS A 8 9.70 2.89 15.62
C CYS A 8 10.36 4.20 16.08
N ASP A 9 11.67 4.21 16.32
CA ASP A 9 12.38 5.37 16.89
C ASP A 9 12.77 6.39 15.82
N GLY A 10 13.12 5.96 14.60
CA GLY A 10 13.41 6.87 13.50
C GLY A 10 12.20 7.70 13.05
N LEU A 11 11.00 7.11 13.03
CA LEU A 11 9.77 7.83 12.73
C LEU A 11 9.38 8.79 13.86
N LYS A 12 9.58 8.39 15.13
CA LYS A 12 9.36 9.26 16.29
C LYS A 12 10.34 10.43 16.29
N LEU A 13 11.62 10.18 16.03
CA LEU A 13 12.65 11.22 16.00
C LEU A 13 12.41 12.20 14.84
N LEU A 14 12.10 11.69 13.64
CA LEU A 14 11.73 12.53 12.50
C LEU A 14 10.47 13.35 12.80
N PHE A 15 9.45 12.73 13.42
CA PHE A 15 8.24 13.42 13.85
C PHE A 15 8.54 14.51 14.88
N TRP A 16 9.43 14.28 15.84
CA TRP A 16 9.82 15.29 16.84
C TRP A 16 10.66 16.42 16.25
N ILE A 17 11.61 16.08 15.36
CA ILE A 17 12.48 17.06 14.67
C ILE A 17 11.68 17.94 13.71
N LEU A 18 10.68 17.40 13.00
CA LEU A 18 9.81 18.21 12.14
C LEU A 18 8.68 18.89 12.94
N GLY A 19 8.14 18.18 13.94
CA GLY A 19 6.96 18.58 14.68
C GLY A 19 7.21 19.77 15.61
N ILE A 20 8.29 19.77 16.38
CA ILE A 20 8.62 20.90 17.26
C ILE A 20 8.75 22.23 16.49
N PRO A 21 9.62 22.34 15.46
CA PRO A 21 9.78 23.62 14.77
C PRO A 21 8.52 24.00 14.01
N LEU A 22 7.76 23.03 13.47
CA LEU A 22 6.47 23.30 12.85
C LEU A 22 5.47 23.90 13.85
N ILE A 23 5.34 23.31 15.04
CA ILE A 23 4.48 23.83 16.11
C ILE A 23 4.95 25.23 16.55
N GLY A 24 6.26 25.43 16.69
CA GLY A 24 6.84 26.74 17.01
C GLY A 24 6.48 27.80 15.95
N ALA A 25 6.63 27.48 14.67
CA ALA A 25 6.27 28.36 13.57
C ALA A 25 4.77 28.69 13.55
N ILE A 26 3.93 27.69 13.81
CA ILE A 26 2.47 27.84 13.96
C ILE A 26 2.13 28.83 15.08
N VAL A 27 2.71 28.65 16.26
CA VAL A 27 2.44 29.52 17.42
C VAL A 27 2.96 30.94 17.20
N ALA A 28 4.15 31.09 16.60
CA ALA A 28 4.73 32.38 16.25
C ALA A 28 3.86 33.11 15.22
N PHE A 29 3.43 32.41 14.16
CA PHE A 29 2.52 32.95 13.15
C PHE A 29 1.18 33.37 13.77
N ALA A 30 0.60 32.53 14.65
CA ALA A 30 -0.66 32.83 15.33
C ALA A 30 -0.58 34.03 16.27
N THR A 31 0.55 34.19 16.95
CA THR A 31 0.76 35.31 17.88
C THR A 31 1.04 36.61 17.14
N SER A 32 1.78 36.57 16.03
CA SER A 32 2.12 37.75 15.24
C SER A 32 0.97 38.20 14.31
N ASN A 33 0.18 37.26 13.77
CA ASN A 33 -0.89 37.54 12.81
C ASN A 33 -2.27 37.40 13.46
N ARG A 34 -2.49 38.18 14.53
CA ARG A 34 -3.79 38.30 15.22
C ARG A 34 -4.72 39.32 14.56
N ALA A 35 -4.22 40.07 13.58
CA ALA A 35 -5.03 41.06 12.88
C ALA A 35 -6.21 40.36 12.18
N PRO A 36 -7.43 40.93 12.28
CA PRO A 36 -8.58 40.42 11.55
C PRO A 36 -8.34 40.57 10.05
N VAL A 37 -8.65 39.52 9.29
CA VAL A 37 -8.60 39.53 7.83
C VAL A 37 -10.01 39.31 7.32
N THR A 38 -10.46 40.21 6.43
CA THR A 38 -11.75 40.09 5.77
C THR A 38 -11.67 38.94 4.77
N LEU A 39 -12.47 37.90 5.01
CA LEU A 39 -12.63 36.77 4.12
C LEU A 39 -14.03 36.82 3.52
N ASP A 40 -14.09 37.05 2.21
CA ASP A 40 -15.30 36.87 1.43
C ASP A 40 -15.42 35.41 1.04
N LEU A 41 -16.36 34.67 1.65
CA LEU A 41 -16.55 33.26 1.37
C LEU A 41 -17.37 33.06 0.10
N TRP A 42 -16.78 33.34 -1.06
CA TRP A 42 -17.36 32.95 -2.34
C TRP A 42 -17.56 31.41 -2.38
N PRO A 43 -18.73 30.84 -2.71
CA PRO A 43 -19.94 31.36 -3.36
C PRO A 43 -21.10 31.82 -2.42
N PHE A 44 -20.83 32.00 -1.13
CA PHE A 44 -21.81 32.42 -0.12
C PHE A 44 -21.75 33.94 0.11
N PRO A 45 -22.89 34.63 0.32
CA PRO A 45 -22.91 36.08 0.56
C PRO A 45 -22.64 36.45 2.02
N PHE A 46 -21.59 35.90 2.64
CA PHE A 46 -21.16 36.28 3.98
C PHE A 46 -19.67 36.61 4.01
N ALA A 47 -19.35 37.72 4.67
CA ALA A 47 -17.99 38.12 5.00
C ALA A 47 -17.76 37.82 6.49
N ILE A 48 -16.67 37.13 6.80
CA ILE A 48 -16.22 36.93 8.18
C ILE A 48 -14.86 37.59 8.34
N GLU A 49 -14.59 38.10 9.53
CA GLU A 49 -13.32 38.76 9.86
C GLU A 49 -12.54 37.99 10.94
N PRO A 50 -12.20 36.71 10.71
CA PRO A 50 -11.38 35.97 11.66
C PRO A 50 -9.94 36.50 11.64
N PRO A 51 -9.20 36.34 12.74
CA PRO A 51 -7.76 36.48 12.72
C PRO A 51 -7.14 35.56 11.67
N ALA A 52 -6.09 36.02 10.98
CA ALA A 52 -5.46 35.28 9.87
C ALA A 52 -5.08 33.83 10.23
N TYR A 53 -4.62 33.60 11.46
CA TYR A 53 -4.27 32.26 11.94
C TYR A 53 -5.47 31.30 11.95
N ALA A 54 -6.65 31.79 12.34
CA ALA A 54 -7.86 30.98 12.44
C ALA A 54 -8.33 30.52 11.05
N ALA A 55 -8.17 31.38 10.05
CA ALA A 55 -8.46 31.06 8.65
C ALA A 55 -7.57 29.92 8.13
N VAL A 56 -6.25 30.06 8.32
CA VAL A 56 -5.26 29.07 7.84
C VAL A 56 -5.45 27.73 8.54
N PHE A 57 -5.60 27.72 9.87
CA PHE A 57 -5.82 26.47 10.60
C PHE A 57 -7.17 25.84 10.30
N GLY A 58 -8.23 26.64 10.16
CA GLY A 58 -9.55 26.16 9.78
C GLY A 58 -9.52 25.45 8.42
N ALA A 59 -8.97 26.11 7.39
CA ALA A 59 -8.84 25.53 6.06
C ALA A 59 -7.97 24.26 6.06
N THR A 60 -6.82 24.30 6.73
CA THR A 60 -5.92 23.15 6.84
C THR A 60 -6.58 21.98 7.55
N PHE A 61 -7.29 22.24 8.65
CA PHE A 61 -7.99 21.22 9.42
C PHE A 61 -9.08 20.55 8.60
N ILE A 62 -9.90 21.34 7.90
CA ILE A 62 -10.94 20.82 7.01
C ILE A 62 -10.32 19.96 5.89
N GLY A 63 -9.26 20.44 5.25
CA GLY A 63 -8.53 19.68 4.23
C GLY A 63 -7.94 18.37 4.78
N PHE A 64 -7.36 18.41 5.98
CA PHE A 64 -6.83 17.22 6.66
C PHE A 64 -7.94 16.21 6.98
N LEU A 65 -9.08 16.65 7.52
CA LEU A 65 -10.22 15.78 7.79
C LEU A 65 -10.73 15.11 6.51
N ALA A 66 -10.90 15.88 5.43
CA ALA A 66 -11.30 15.35 4.14
C ALA A 66 -10.28 14.32 3.60
N GLY A 67 -8.99 14.64 3.69
CA GLY A 67 -7.91 13.73 3.29
C GLY A 67 -7.87 12.45 4.13
N ALA A 68 -8.07 12.55 5.45
CA ALA A 68 -8.11 11.40 6.36
C ALA A 68 -9.32 10.49 6.09
N VAL A 69 -10.50 11.08 5.88
CA VAL A 69 -11.71 10.34 5.50
C VAL A 69 -11.52 9.65 4.16
N TYR A 70 -10.97 10.35 3.16
CA TYR A 70 -10.62 9.76 1.88
C TYR A 70 -9.67 8.57 2.05
N ALA A 71 -8.53 8.78 2.71
CA ALA A 71 -7.55 7.72 2.98
C ALA A 71 -8.19 6.51 3.69
N TRP A 72 -9.10 6.75 4.64
CA TRP A 72 -9.85 5.69 5.32
C TRP A 72 -10.71 4.89 4.35
N ILE A 73 -11.49 5.54 3.50
CA ILE A 73 -12.37 4.88 2.52
C ILE A 73 -11.55 4.00 1.57
N TRP A 74 -10.43 4.53 1.06
CA TRP A 74 -9.53 3.79 0.17
C TRP A 74 -8.83 2.63 0.88
N ALA A 75 -8.35 2.85 2.10
CA ALA A 75 -7.76 1.79 2.93
C ALA A 75 -8.79 0.72 3.31
N ALA A 76 -10.06 1.09 3.54
CA ALA A 76 -11.15 0.16 3.82
C ALA A 76 -11.46 -0.70 2.59
N LYS A 77 -11.47 -0.12 1.38
CA LYS A 77 -11.61 -0.87 0.12
C LYS A 77 -10.44 -1.83 -0.10
N LYS A 78 -9.20 -1.39 0.20
CA LYS A 78 -8.00 -2.25 0.11
C LYS A 78 -8.04 -3.38 1.13
N ARG A 79 -8.49 -3.13 2.37
CA ARG A 79 -8.69 -4.15 3.40
C ARG A 79 -9.79 -5.16 3.03
N ARG A 80 -10.87 -4.72 2.38
CA ARG A 80 -11.91 -5.62 1.85
C ARG A 80 -11.38 -6.50 0.71
N ARG A 81 -10.59 -5.93 -0.21
CA ARG A 81 -9.95 -6.69 -1.31
C ARG A 81 -8.90 -7.68 -0.79
N ALA A 82 -8.09 -7.30 0.19
CA ALA A 82 -7.12 -8.21 0.81
C ALA A 82 -7.78 -9.48 1.39
N ARG A 83 -9.02 -9.39 1.89
CA ARG A 83 -9.78 -10.57 2.34
C ARG A 83 -10.31 -11.41 1.17
N ALA A 84 -10.75 -10.79 0.08
CA ALA A 84 -11.25 -11.48 -1.11
C ALA A 84 -10.13 -12.14 -1.93
N ASP A 85 -8.97 -11.49 -2.02
CA ASP A 85 -7.82 -11.98 -2.79
C ASP A 85 -7.16 -13.19 -2.13
N GLY A 86 -7.25 -13.33 -0.79
CA GLY A 86 -6.75 -14.49 -0.06
C GLY A 86 -7.40 -15.83 -0.42
N HIS A 87 -8.62 -15.81 -0.95
CA HIS A 87 -9.28 -17.02 -1.47
C HIS A 87 -8.82 -17.35 -2.91
N ARG A 88 -8.56 -16.33 -3.73
CA ARG A 88 -8.08 -16.49 -5.10
C ARG A 88 -6.65 -17.00 -5.16
N THR A 89 -5.77 -16.51 -4.29
CA THR A 89 -4.38 -17.03 -4.21
C THR A 89 -4.37 -18.50 -3.82
N LYS A 90 -5.12 -18.90 -2.79
CA LYS A 90 -5.21 -20.32 -2.39
C LYS A 90 -5.82 -21.22 -3.47
N PHE A 91 -6.77 -20.71 -4.24
CA PHE A 91 -7.36 -21.45 -5.36
C PHE A 91 -6.34 -21.65 -6.49
N LEU A 92 -5.66 -20.58 -6.90
CA LEU A 92 -4.63 -20.61 -7.95
C LEU A 92 -3.40 -21.46 -7.55
N GLU A 93 -3.04 -21.46 -6.27
CA GLU A 93 -1.98 -22.34 -5.74
C GLU A 93 -2.36 -23.82 -5.86
N ARG A 94 -3.61 -24.18 -5.50
CA ARG A 94 -4.11 -25.56 -5.64
C ARG A 94 -4.15 -26.01 -7.09
N GLU A 95 -4.62 -25.14 -7.99
CA GLU A 95 -4.66 -25.44 -9.43
C GLU A 95 -3.26 -25.67 -10.00
N ASN A 96 -2.27 -24.88 -9.57
CA ASN A 96 -0.86 -25.11 -9.92
C ASN A 96 -0.31 -26.41 -9.36
N GLU A 97 -0.61 -26.74 -8.10
CA GLU A 97 -0.17 -28.00 -7.51
C GLU A 97 -0.77 -29.21 -8.22
N ASP A 98 -2.05 -29.17 -8.56
CA ASP A 98 -2.72 -30.28 -9.26
C ASP A 98 -2.22 -30.41 -10.70
N LEU A 99 -1.96 -29.30 -11.41
CA LEU A 99 -1.30 -29.34 -12.72
C LEU A 99 0.12 -29.91 -12.61
N ARG A 100 0.90 -29.52 -11.60
CA ARG A 100 2.23 -30.07 -11.35
C ARG A 100 2.19 -31.57 -11.07
N LYS A 101 1.21 -32.04 -10.27
CA LYS A 101 1.01 -33.48 -10.02
C LYS A 101 0.62 -34.23 -11.28
N GLN A 102 -0.26 -33.66 -12.10
CA GLN A 102 -0.65 -34.25 -13.39
C GLN A 102 0.54 -34.33 -14.35
N LEU A 103 1.36 -33.29 -14.43
CA LEU A 103 2.60 -33.31 -15.21
C LEU A 103 3.58 -34.34 -14.66
N ALA A 104 3.77 -34.44 -13.34
CA ALA A 104 4.63 -35.45 -12.73
C ALA A 104 4.11 -36.87 -12.99
N ALA A 105 2.81 -37.11 -12.89
CA ALA A 105 2.19 -38.40 -13.20
C ALA A 105 2.30 -38.74 -14.70
N ALA A 106 2.13 -37.75 -15.58
CA ALA A 106 2.32 -37.91 -17.01
C ALA A 106 3.79 -38.09 -17.39
N GLU A 107 4.74 -37.53 -16.64
CA GLU A 107 6.19 -37.74 -16.80
C GLU A 107 6.56 -39.17 -16.35
N VAL A 108 6.01 -39.64 -15.23
CA VAL A 108 6.19 -41.00 -14.71
C VAL A 108 5.58 -42.05 -15.66
N HIS A 109 4.46 -41.72 -16.31
CA HIS A 109 3.81 -42.60 -17.27
C HIS A 109 4.26 -42.38 -18.72
N ARG A 110 5.13 -41.39 -18.98
CA ARG A 110 5.82 -41.28 -20.26
C ARG A 110 6.97 -42.28 -20.21
N PRO A 111 6.89 -43.43 -20.90
CA PRO A 111 8.09 -44.25 -21.09
C PRO A 111 9.10 -43.33 -21.76
N GLY A 112 10.22 -43.10 -21.07
CA GLY A 112 11.07 -41.94 -21.26
C GLY A 112 11.28 -41.64 -22.74
N ALA A 113 11.09 -40.38 -23.13
CA ALA A 113 11.58 -39.90 -24.43
C ALA A 113 13.08 -40.21 -24.60
N ALA A 114 13.82 -40.36 -23.48
CA ALA A 114 15.16 -40.92 -23.41
C ALA A 114 15.21 -42.41 -23.84
N GLY A 115 14.35 -43.27 -23.31
CA GLY A 115 14.27 -44.68 -23.69
C GLY A 115 13.76 -44.93 -25.11
N ALA A 116 12.85 -44.09 -25.62
CA ALA A 116 12.40 -44.16 -27.01
C ALA A 116 13.48 -43.72 -28.01
N MET A 117 14.33 -42.75 -27.63
CA MET A 117 15.50 -42.34 -28.42
C MET A 117 16.60 -43.40 -28.39
N GLU A 118 16.80 -44.06 -27.25
CA GLU A 118 17.78 -45.13 -27.07
C GLU A 118 17.36 -46.43 -27.77
N ALA A 119 16.07 -46.79 -27.72
CA ALA A 119 15.52 -47.91 -28.49
C ALA A 119 15.62 -47.67 -30.01
N ARG A 120 15.46 -46.42 -30.48
CA ARG A 120 15.71 -46.06 -31.89
C ARG A 120 17.18 -46.13 -32.28
N ARG A 121 18.11 -45.78 -31.37
CA ARG A 121 19.56 -45.92 -31.59
C ARG A 121 19.98 -47.39 -31.67
N LEU A 122 19.46 -48.24 -30.79
CA LEU A 122 19.73 -49.68 -30.83
C LEU A 122 19.15 -50.33 -32.09
N ALA A 123 17.93 -49.98 -32.49
CA ALA A 123 17.34 -50.45 -33.75
C ALA A 123 18.09 -49.97 -35.01
N ALA A 124 18.81 -48.84 -34.93
CA ALA A 124 19.66 -48.34 -36.00
C ALA A 124 21.09 -48.93 -35.98
N GLY A 125 21.50 -49.56 -34.88
CA GLY A 125 22.81 -50.20 -34.71
C GLY A 125 22.81 -51.72 -34.91
N GLU A 126 21.65 -52.36 -35.04
CA GLU A 126 21.49 -53.81 -35.27
C GLU A 126 21.59 -54.20 -36.77
N ILE A 127 21.80 -53.22 -37.67
CA ILE A 127 21.98 -53.45 -39.11
C ILE A 127 23.44 -53.19 -39.47
N ASP A 128 24.36 -54.02 -38.95
CA ASP A 128 25.75 -54.12 -39.42
C ASP A 128 26.28 -55.55 -39.17
#